data_AF-A0A1Y2S8W0-F1
#
_entry.id   AF-A0A1Y2S8W0-F1
#
_cell.length_a   1.000
_cell.length_b   1.000
_cell.length_c   1.000
_cell.angle_alpha   90.00
_cell.angle_beta   90.00
_cell.angle_gamma   90.00
#
_symmetry.space_group_name_H-M   'P 1'
#
loop_
_entity.id
_entity.type
_entity.pdbx_description
1 polymer ?
#
loop_
_entity_poly.entity_id
_entity_poly.type
_entity_poly.pdbx_seq_one_letter_code
_entity_poly.pdbx_strand_id
1 'polypeptide(L)'
;MEPAVISINANTDLTVTYEQVKTGRWITAITFHFICDKGGAISVKPARPRLPRRPRVIKGSDAEGIWARRCIEALNDYRKKLKKYYKNMELPVADLTKLLSYYEIIGDKFSIEKIDNLITSRKKAGKNNKIVWLNALNV
;
A
#
# COMPACT_ATOMS: atom_id res chain seq x y z
N MET A 1 13.32 -18.11 15.49
CA MET A 1 12.48 -16.92 15.70
C MET A 1 13.08 -16.02 16.77
N GLU A 2 13.50 -16.59 17.91
CA GLU A 2 14.20 -15.91 19.01
C GLU A 2 15.25 -14.87 18.61
N PRO A 3 16.21 -15.16 17.69
CA PRO A 3 17.26 -14.19 17.37
C PRO A 3 16.72 -12.91 16.74
N ALA A 4 15.61 -13.02 15.98
CA ALA A 4 14.97 -11.87 15.35
C ALA A 4 14.24 -11.00 16.38
N VAL A 5 13.56 -11.61 17.35
CA VAL A 5 12.86 -10.90 18.43
C VAL A 5 13.86 -10.18 19.33
N ILE A 6 14.96 -10.85 19.70
CA ILE A 6 16.05 -10.24 20.47
C ILE A 6 16.64 -9.04 19.71
N SER A 7 16.91 -9.20 18.41
CA SER A 7 17.46 -8.12 17.59
C SER A 7 16.52 -6.92 17.48
N ILE A 8 15.21 -7.16 17.33
CA ILE A 8 14.21 -6.07 17.30
C ILE A 8 14.19 -5.34 18.64
N ASN A 9 14.10 -6.08 19.75
CA ASN A 9 14.01 -5.50 21.09
C ASN A 9 15.31 -4.76 21.50
N ALA A 10 16.47 -5.17 20.97
CA ALA A 10 17.74 -4.52 21.28
C ALA A 10 18.01 -3.27 20.44
N ASN A 11 17.51 -3.22 19.20
CA ASN A 11 17.90 -2.20 18.22
C ASN A 11 16.76 -1.26 17.81
N THR A 12 15.56 -1.40 18.37
CA THR A 12 14.41 -0.56 18.05
C THR A 12 13.68 -0.12 19.31
N ASP A 13 12.85 0.92 19.20
CA ASP A 13 11.99 1.38 20.28
C ASP A 13 10.71 0.53 20.46
N LEU A 14 10.75 -0.71 19.95
CA LEU A 14 9.65 -1.67 20.03
C LEU A 14 10.04 -2.80 20.96
N THR A 15 9.17 -3.04 21.95
CA THR A 15 9.21 -4.27 22.74
C THR A 15 8.27 -5.28 22.10
N VAL A 16 8.82 -6.38 21.55
CA VAL A 16 8.09 -7.44 20.84
C VAL A 16 8.18 -8.76 21.62
N THR A 17 7.05 -9.43 21.74
CA THR A 17 6.92 -10.79 22.26
C THR A 17 6.08 -11.63 21.29
N TYR A 18 6.17 -12.95 21.38
CA TYR A 18 5.39 -13.83 20.52
C TYR A 18 4.94 -15.09 21.27
N GLU A 19 3.81 -15.63 20.85
CA GLU A 19 3.23 -16.86 21.36
C GLU A 19 2.96 -17.84 20.21
N GLN A 20 3.22 -19.12 20.44
CA GLN A 20 2.93 -20.18 19.48
C GLN A 20 1.54 -20.75 19.74
N VAL A 21 0.64 -20.65 18.77
CA VAL A 21 -0.67 -21.28 18.81
C VAL A 21 -0.53 -22.70 18.28
N LYS A 22 -0.83 -23.68 19.14
CA LYS A 22 -0.73 -25.10 18.82
C LYS A 22 -2.11 -25.72 18.62
N THR A 23 -2.22 -26.59 17.62
CA THR A 23 -3.36 -27.49 17.44
C THR A 23 -2.84 -28.92 17.48
N GLY A 24 -3.07 -29.63 18.59
CA GLY A 24 -2.46 -30.93 18.85
C GLY A 24 -0.93 -30.82 19.03
N ARG A 25 -0.17 -31.57 18.23
CA ARG A 25 1.31 -31.54 18.23
C ARG A 25 1.91 -30.51 17.28
N TRP A 26 1.09 -29.81 16.51
CA TRP A 26 1.53 -28.90 15.46
C TRP A 26 1.35 -27.45 15.86
N ILE A 27 2.30 -26.59 15.49
CA ILE A 27 2.17 -25.14 15.59
C ILE A 27 1.40 -24.68 14.34
N THR A 28 0.23 -24.09 14.54
CA THR A 28 -0.65 -23.63 13.46
C THR A 28 -0.56 -22.14 13.21
N ALA A 29 -0.23 -21.35 14.24
CA ALA A 29 -0.05 -19.92 14.10
C ALA A 29 0.96 -19.39 15.13
N ILE A 30 1.42 -18.15 14.89
CA ILE A 30 2.25 -17.40 15.82
C ILE A 30 1.60 -16.03 16.00
N THR A 31 1.34 -15.67 17.25
CA THR A 31 0.77 -14.38 17.63
C THR A 31 1.90 -13.48 18.10
N PHE A 32 2.01 -12.27 17.56
CA PHE A 32 2.97 -11.28 18.02
C PHE A 32 2.27 -10.21 18.84
N HIS A 33 2.85 -9.85 19.98
CA HIS A 33 2.46 -8.70 20.79
C HIS A 33 3.60 -7.69 20.76
N PHE A 34 3.29 -6.41 20.57
CA PHE A 34 4.31 -5.38 20.57
C PHE A 34 3.82 -4.09 21.22
N ILE A 35 4.73 -3.39 21.88
CA ILE A 35 4.52 -2.11 22.56
C ILE A 35 5.58 -1.13 22.06
N CYS A 36 5.23 0.15 21.94
CA CYS A 36 6.15 1.22 21.57
C CYS A 36 6.53 2.00 22.84
N ASP A 37 7.81 1.99 23.21
CA ASP A 37 8.25 2.46 24.53
C ASP A 37 8.27 3.99 24.66
N LYS A 38 8.28 4.72 23.55
CA LYS A 38 8.39 6.20 23.52
C LYS A 38 7.07 6.95 23.65
N GLY A 39 5.99 6.32 24.10
CA GLY A 39 4.67 6.98 24.25
C GLY A 39 4.06 7.49 22.93
N GLY A 40 4.68 7.16 21.79
CA GLY A 40 4.13 7.45 20.47
C GLY A 40 2.98 6.50 20.19
N ALA A 41 1.83 7.05 19.79
CA ALA A 41 0.74 6.24 19.27
C ALA A 41 1.27 5.29 18.20
N ILE A 42 0.99 3.99 18.33
CA ILE A 42 1.32 2.99 17.31
C ILE A 42 0.75 3.50 15.99
N SER A 43 1.63 3.87 15.07
CA SER A 43 1.21 4.32 13.75
C SER A 43 0.56 3.11 13.08
N VAL A 44 -0.75 3.15 12.88
CA VAL A 44 -1.49 2.08 12.20
C VAL A 44 -1.41 2.36 10.71
N LYS A 45 -1.10 1.32 9.93
CA LYS A 45 -1.12 1.43 8.47
C LYS A 45 -2.48 1.97 8.02
N PRO A 46 -2.53 3.07 7.27
CA PRO A 46 -3.78 3.66 6.83
C PRO A 46 -4.63 2.63 6.07
N ALA A 47 -5.92 2.55 6.38
CA ALA A 47 -6.85 1.71 5.68
C ALA A 47 -7.14 2.27 4.28
N ARG A 48 -7.33 1.38 3.30
CA ARG A 48 -7.73 1.75 1.94
C ARG A 48 -9.13 2.40 1.98
N PRO A 49 -9.32 3.58 1.39
CA PRO A 49 -10.62 4.25 1.40
C PRO A 49 -11.63 3.50 0.53
N ARG A 50 -12.92 3.60 0.91
CA ARG A 50 -14.02 3.23 0.01
C ARG A 50 -14.25 4.37 -0.98
N LEU A 51 -14.14 4.07 -2.27
CA LEU A 51 -14.38 5.05 -3.32
C LEU A 51 -15.89 5.27 -3.53
N PRO A 52 -16.32 6.49 -3.87
CA PRO A 52 -17.71 6.76 -4.20
C PRO A 52 -18.12 5.96 -5.43
N ARG A 53 -19.36 5.44 -5.42
CA ARG A 53 -19.92 4.73 -6.58
C ARG A 53 -20.09 5.68 -7.75
N ARG A 54 -19.79 5.19 -8.97
CA ARG A 54 -20.00 5.96 -10.20
C ARG A 54 -21.50 6.24 -10.38
N PRO A 55 -21.91 7.50 -10.57
CA PRO A 55 -23.30 7.83 -10.84
C PRO A 55 -23.71 7.31 -12.23
N ARG A 56 -25.01 7.06 -12.42
CA ARG A 56 -25.58 6.66 -13.72
C ARG A 56 -25.73 7.89 -14.61
N VAL A 57 -24.63 8.34 -15.19
CA VAL A 57 -24.56 9.56 -16.02
C VAL A 57 -23.87 9.27 -17.34
N ILE A 58 -24.11 10.16 -18.32
CA ILE A 58 -23.49 10.09 -19.64
C ILE A 58 -21.97 10.24 -19.50
N LYS A 59 -21.21 9.45 -20.25
CA LYS A 59 -19.76 9.55 -20.29
C LYS A 59 -19.33 10.92 -20.83
N GLY A 60 -18.38 11.57 -20.17
CA GLY A 60 -17.91 12.92 -20.49
C GLY A 60 -18.80 14.04 -19.95
N SER A 61 -19.87 13.72 -19.20
CA SER A 61 -20.70 14.74 -18.55
C SER A 61 -19.97 15.39 -17.37
N ASP A 62 -20.37 16.62 -17.02
CA ASP A 62 -19.82 17.30 -15.85
C ASP A 62 -20.05 16.50 -14.55
N ALA A 63 -21.22 15.86 -14.41
CA ALA A 63 -21.52 14.99 -13.28
C ALA A 63 -20.54 13.81 -13.15
N GLU A 64 -20.06 13.26 -14.27
CA GLU A 64 -18.99 12.25 -14.24
C GLU A 64 -17.67 12.85 -13.77
N GLY A 65 -17.32 14.04 -14.26
CA GLY A 65 -16.13 14.78 -13.84
C GLY A 65 -16.13 15.08 -12.34
N ILE A 66 -17.26 15.53 -11.78
CA ILE A 66 -17.42 15.76 -10.34
C ILE A 66 -17.16 14.48 -9.54
N TRP A 67 -17.73 13.35 -9.99
CA TRP A 67 -17.48 12.06 -9.36
C TRP A 67 -15.99 11.67 -9.43
N ALA A 68 -15.35 11.83 -10.59
CA ALA A 68 -13.93 11.52 -10.77
C ALA A 68 -13.03 12.36 -9.84
N ARG A 69 -13.32 13.67 -9.68
CA ARG A 69 -12.60 14.55 -8.74
C ARG A 69 -12.69 14.05 -7.28
N ARG A 70 -13.86 13.59 -6.84
CA ARG A 70 -14.04 13.00 -5.50
C ARG A 70 -13.23 11.71 -5.32
N CYS A 71 -13.18 10.87 -6.35
CA CYS A 71 -12.33 9.67 -6.33
C CYS A 71 -10.83 10.02 -6.26
N ILE A 72 -10.39 11.02 -7.02
CA ILE A 72 -9.01 11.53 -7.02
C ILE A 72 -8.64 12.04 -5.63
N GLU A 73 -9.51 12.84 -5.02
CA GLU A 73 -9.31 13.37 -3.66
C GLU A 73 -9.11 12.24 -2.64
N ALA A 74 -10.01 11.25 -2.63
CA ALA A 74 -9.91 10.11 -1.72
C ALA A 74 -8.61 9.31 -1.89
N LEU A 75 -8.18 9.07 -3.14
CA LEU A 75 -6.93 8.36 -3.41
C LEU A 75 -5.68 9.18 -3.07
N ASN A 76 -5.70 10.49 -3.32
CA ASN A 76 -4.58 11.37 -2.99
C ASN A 76 -4.44 11.58 -1.47
N ASP A 77 -5.55 11.69 -0.75
CA ASP A 77 -5.52 11.72 0.72
C ASP A 77 -4.97 10.40 1.29
N TYR A 78 -5.44 9.27 0.78
CA TYR A 78 -4.90 7.96 1.16
C TYR A 78 -3.40 7.86 0.85
N ARG A 79 -2.97 8.31 -0.33
CA ARG A 79 -1.54 8.36 -0.71
C ARG A 79 -0.72 9.22 0.25
N LYS A 80 -1.22 10.39 0.67
CA LYS A 80 -0.56 11.26 1.66
C LYS A 80 -0.44 10.55 3.01
N LYS A 81 -1.52 9.90 3.47
CA LYS A 81 -1.51 9.10 4.71
C LYS A 81 -0.49 7.97 4.64
N LEU A 82 -0.39 7.25 3.52
CA LEU A 82 0.63 6.21 3.32
C LEU A 82 2.05 6.76 3.41
N LYS A 83 2.32 7.91 2.76
CA LYS A 83 3.65 8.54 2.82
C LYS A 83 4.00 9.07 4.21
N LYS A 84 3.00 9.57 4.95
CA LYS A 84 3.16 9.95 6.35
C LYS A 84 3.45 8.74 7.24
N TYR A 85 2.81 7.61 6.96
CA TYR A 85 3.06 6.35 7.67
C TYR A 85 4.46 5.79 7.37
N TYR A 86 4.86 5.77 6.10
CA TYR A 86 6.19 5.35 5.68
C TYR A 86 6.59 6.07 4.39
N LYS A 87 7.73 6.77 4.42
CA LYS A 87 8.17 7.71 3.37
C LYS A 87 8.17 7.11 1.95
N ASN A 88 8.56 5.84 1.84
CA ASN A 88 8.68 5.15 0.56
C ASN A 88 7.42 4.36 0.17
N MET A 89 6.35 4.45 0.97
CA MET A 89 5.09 3.78 0.68
C MET A 89 4.33 4.54 -0.40
N GLU A 90 3.73 3.78 -1.30
CA GLU A 90 3.03 4.30 -2.45
C GLU A 90 1.77 3.49 -2.72
N LEU A 91 0.80 4.06 -3.44
CA LEU A 91 -0.44 3.37 -3.79
C LEU A 91 -0.16 2.02 -4.50
N PRO A 92 -1.00 1.00 -4.29
CA PRO A 92 -0.96 -0.22 -5.09
C PRO A 92 -1.14 0.09 -6.59
N VAL A 93 -0.56 -0.73 -7.48
CA VAL A 93 -0.66 -0.52 -8.93
C VAL A 93 -2.12 -0.46 -9.40
N ALA A 94 -3.01 -1.28 -8.83
CA ALA A 94 -4.44 -1.25 -9.14
C ALA A 94 -5.11 0.09 -8.81
N ASP A 95 -4.70 0.74 -7.72
CA ASP A 95 -5.21 2.06 -7.34
C ASP A 95 -4.57 3.17 -8.19
N LEU A 96 -3.30 3.03 -8.59
CA LEU A 96 -2.67 3.93 -9.56
C LEU A 96 -3.37 3.88 -10.92
N THR A 97 -3.76 2.70 -11.40
CA THR A 97 -4.51 2.55 -12.66
C THR A 97 -5.89 3.20 -12.59
N LYS A 98 -6.58 3.10 -11.45
CA LYS A 98 -7.84 3.84 -11.23
C LYS A 98 -7.61 5.36 -11.19
N LEU A 99 -6.54 5.78 -10.51
CA LEU A 99 -6.20 7.20 -10.41
C LEU A 99 -5.92 7.79 -11.80
N LEU A 100 -5.20 7.05 -12.66
CA LEU A 100 -4.96 7.38 -14.06
C LEU A 100 -6.28 7.59 -14.82
N SER A 101 -7.21 6.64 -14.74
CA SER A 101 -8.48 6.74 -15.46
C SER A 101 -9.37 7.89 -14.97
N TYR A 102 -9.29 8.26 -13.70
CA TYR A 102 -9.98 9.45 -13.21
C TYR A 102 -9.36 10.74 -13.72
N TYR A 103 -8.03 10.81 -13.86
CA TYR A 103 -7.36 11.95 -14.48
C TYR A 103 -7.69 12.08 -15.97
N GLU A 104 -7.83 10.95 -16.69
CA GLU A 104 -8.32 10.92 -18.08
C GLU A 104 -9.73 11.51 -18.20
N ILE A 105 -10.64 11.17 -17.29
CA ILE A 105 -12.02 11.70 -17.28
C ILE A 105 -12.03 13.23 -17.16
N ILE A 106 -11.15 13.81 -16.33
CA ILE A 106 -11.11 15.26 -16.10
C ILE A 106 -10.14 15.99 -17.05
N GLY A 107 -9.41 15.27 -17.90
CA GLY A 107 -8.48 15.85 -18.88
C GLY A 107 -7.16 16.38 -18.31
N ASP A 108 -6.74 15.96 -17.12
CA ASP A 108 -5.48 16.42 -16.50
C ASP A 108 -4.25 15.69 -17.07
N LYS A 109 -3.77 16.17 -18.22
CA LYS A 109 -2.64 15.58 -18.98
C LYS A 109 -1.36 15.44 -18.16
N PHE A 110 -1.06 16.41 -17.30
CA PHE A 110 0.15 16.40 -16.49
C PHE A 110 0.12 15.26 -15.46
N SER A 111 -1.01 15.11 -14.76
CA SER A 111 -1.17 14.03 -13.80
C SER A 111 -1.23 12.65 -14.48
N ILE A 112 -1.82 12.56 -15.68
CA ILE A 112 -1.85 11.33 -16.49
C ILE A 112 -0.42 10.85 -16.75
N GLU A 113 0.42 11.70 -17.36
CA GLU A 113 1.81 11.35 -17.69
C GLU A 113 2.61 10.92 -16.45
N LYS A 114 2.46 11.68 -15.35
CA LYS A 114 3.15 11.38 -14.08
C LYS A 114 2.76 10.02 -13.50
N ILE A 115 1.48 9.67 -13.52
CA ILE A 115 0.99 8.40 -12.97
C ILE A 115 1.35 7.25 -13.90
N ASP A 116 1.27 7.43 -15.22
CA ASP A 116 1.63 6.40 -16.20
C ASP A 116 3.11 6.04 -16.11
N ASN A 117 4.00 7.04 -16.05
CA ASN A 117 5.44 6.84 -15.84
C ASN A 117 5.73 6.04 -14.56
N LEU A 118 5.00 6.34 -13.48
CA LEU A 118 5.13 5.61 -12.22
C LEU A 118 4.69 4.15 -12.33
N ILE A 119 3.56 3.88 -13.00
CA ILE A 119 3.06 2.52 -13.22
C ILE A 119 4.06 1.73 -14.07
N THR A 120 4.55 2.31 -15.16
CA THR A 120 5.51 1.68 -16.07
C THR A 120 6.81 1.34 -15.36
N SER A 121 7.33 2.26 -14.55
CA SER A 121 8.53 2.05 -13.74
C SER A 121 8.36 0.89 -12.76
N ARG A 122 7.21 0.79 -12.09
CA ARG A 122 6.92 -0.30 -11.15
C ARG A 122 6.71 -1.64 -11.83
N LYS A 123 6.10 -1.67 -13.02
CA LYS A 123 5.96 -2.91 -13.81
C LYS A 123 7.33 -3.43 -14.25
N LYS A 124 8.23 -2.54 -14.68
CA LYS A 124 9.62 -2.90 -15.07
C LYS A 124 10.40 -3.47 -13.88
N ALA A 125 10.35 -2.81 -12.73
CA ALA A 125 11.00 -3.29 -11.50
C ALA A 125 10.46 -4.67 -11.07
N GLY A 126 9.15 -4.90 -11.16
CA GLY A 126 8.55 -6.19 -10.85
C GLY A 126 8.99 -7.33 -11.77
N LYS A 127 9.16 -7.06 -13.07
CA LYS A 127 9.69 -8.04 -14.04
C LYS A 127 11.14 -8.39 -13.73
N ASN A 128 11.99 -7.39 -13.47
CA ASN A 128 13.39 -7.60 -13.15
C ASN A 128 13.55 -8.44 -11.88
N ASN A 129 12.75 -8.15 -10.84
CA ASN A 129 12.82 -8.91 -9.60
C ASN A 129 12.41 -10.38 -9.81
N LYS A 130 11.35 -10.65 -10.59
CA LYS A 130 10.95 -12.04 -10.92
C LYS A 130 12.06 -12.83 -11.64
N ILE A 131 12.79 -12.18 -12.55
CA ILE A 131 13.91 -12.81 -13.27
C ILE A 131 15.02 -13.19 -12.29
N VAL A 132 15.37 -12.31 -11.35
CA VAL A 132 16.38 -12.59 -10.33
C VAL A 132 15.98 -13.78 -9.45
N TRP A 133 14.72 -13.84 -9.00
CA TRP A 133 14.22 -14.97 -8.20
C TRP A 133 14.20 -16.29 -8.96
N LEU A 134 13.84 -16.28 -10.25
CA LEU A 134 13.87 -17.49 -11.09
C LEU A 134 15.30 -18.01 -11.29
N ASN A 135 16.28 -17.11 -11.46
CA ASN A 135 17.68 -17.50 -11.59
C ASN A 135 18.26 -18.02 -10.27
N ALA A 136 17.81 -17.51 -9.12
CA ALA A 136 18.24 -17.95 -7.80
C ALA A 136 17.67 -19.31 -7.37
N LEU A 137 16.62 -19.80 -8.02
CA LEU A 137 16.00 -21.11 -7.76
C LEU A 137 16.55 -22.22 -8.68
N ASN A 138 17.38 -21.88 -9.67
CA ASN A 138 17.98 -22.80 -10.64
C ASN A 138 19.47 -23.08 -10.37
N VAL A 139 19.95 -22.82 -9.15
CA VAL A 139 21.30 -23.13 -8.65
C VAL A 139 21.15 -23.95 -7.38
#